data_AF-A0A9E5IKP8-F1
#
_entry.id   AF-A0A9E5IKP8-F1
#
_cell.length_a   1.000
_cell.length_b   1.000
_cell.length_c   1.000
_cell.angle_alpha   90.00
_cell.angle_beta   90.00
_cell.angle_gamma   90.00
#
_symmetry.space_group_name_H-M   'P 1'
#
loop_
_entity.id
_entity.type
_entity.pdbx_description
1 polymer ?
#
loop_
_entity_poly.entity_id
_entity_poly.type
_entity_poly.pdbx_seq_one_letter_code
_entity_poly.pdbx_strand_id
1 'polypeptide(L)'
;MSMLGLGLAIRRCSAETLPKNRRCFTRSFNAHRLENRLTWCRLLRPTHPEFKTMHFATRKIALLALGALGIFTTVDVAAAAETAARDPKILTALRKTPLLVIGSTGRNGGAITEALEAVGARPRVLVRDLARAKEKAGASAQRDWVVGDLRDPASLDSALKGVEVVINAAATSQMQGDNDTAAVDREGTRNLVAAAKRAGVKRIVFITGMSVYSPPPNMPPPFLKAFADKREAEKILASSGIEYVTLRPTGILARPAGAWKITLAASPTYKPTVEEQTMRAPGTLPPPDAPPPAGTIARADLAEVAIVAAVEPRARNRAFIVTQAAEPRGNADWRDQLEKMPSD
;
A
#
# COMPACT_ATOMS: atom_id res chain seq x y z
N MET A 1 5.22 18.88 23.25
CA MET A 1 5.79 18.10 24.38
C MET A 1 7.30 18.03 24.20
N SER A 2 8.08 18.50 25.18
CA SER A 2 9.55 18.51 25.11
C SER A 2 10.12 17.09 25.23
N MET A 3 11.31 16.85 24.64
CA MET A 3 12.00 15.54 24.66
C MET A 3 12.28 15.00 26.07
N LEU A 4 12.36 15.88 27.08
CA LEU A 4 12.44 15.50 28.50
C LEU A 4 11.21 14.72 28.98
N GLY A 5 10.02 15.03 28.45
CA GLY A 5 8.77 14.35 28.82
C GLY A 5 8.71 12.90 28.33
N LEU A 6 9.29 12.60 27.16
CA LEU A 6 9.32 11.24 26.60
C LEU A 6 10.28 10.32 27.38
N GLY A 7 11.43 10.87 27.82
CA GLY A 7 12.39 10.16 28.66
C GLY A 7 11.83 9.79 30.04
N LEU A 8 10.99 10.65 30.62
CA LEU A 8 10.30 10.37 31.89
C LEU A 8 9.18 9.34 31.74
N ALA A 9 8.42 9.39 30.64
CA ALA A 9 7.31 8.45 30.38
C ALA A 9 7.80 7.00 30.22
N ILE A 10 8.94 6.80 29.54
CA ILE A 10 9.56 5.48 29.37
C ILE A 10 10.10 4.95 30.71
N ARG A 11 10.65 5.82 31.58
CA ARG A 11 11.10 5.43 32.93
C ARG A 11 9.95 5.00 33.84
N ARG A 12 8.79 5.69 33.80
CA ARG A 12 7.60 5.32 34.59
C ARG A 12 7.00 3.98 34.15
N CYS A 13 6.89 3.74 32.84
CA CYS A 13 6.34 2.47 32.34
C CYS A 13 7.18 1.25 32.75
N SER A 14 8.50 1.39 32.84
CA SER A 14 9.40 0.29 33.26
C SER A 14 9.33 -0.02 34.76
N ALA A 15 8.79 0.88 35.59
CA ALA A 15 8.71 0.69 37.04
C ALA A 15 7.36 0.07 37.48
N GLU A 16 6.28 0.30 36.74
CA GLU A 16 4.93 -0.09 37.15
C GLU A 16 4.49 -1.50 36.67
N THR A 17 5.28 -2.20 35.84
CA THR A 17 4.85 -3.48 35.23
C THR A 17 5.78 -4.69 35.43
N LEU A 18 6.72 -4.66 36.38
CA LEU A 18 7.58 -5.82 36.65
C LEU A 18 7.24 -6.51 37.98
N PRO A 19 6.88 -7.81 37.99
CA PRO A 19 6.85 -8.60 39.21
C PRO A 19 8.26 -8.74 39.81
N LYS A 20 8.34 -8.67 41.14
CA LYS A 20 9.52 -8.50 42.02
C LYS A 20 10.70 -9.48 41.88
N ASN A 21 10.81 -10.33 40.87
CA ASN A 21 11.87 -11.35 40.83
C ASN A 21 12.37 -11.68 39.42
N ARG A 22 13.13 -10.77 38.76
CA ARG A 22 14.24 -11.11 37.86
C ARG A 22 15.25 -9.96 37.86
N ARG A 23 16.53 -10.28 38.11
CA ARG A 23 17.64 -9.32 38.14
C ARG A 23 17.74 -8.58 36.80
N CYS A 24 17.51 -7.27 36.81
CA CYS A 24 17.75 -6.42 35.64
C CYS A 24 19.25 -6.35 35.34
N PHE A 25 19.61 -6.77 34.13
CA PHE A 25 20.88 -6.41 33.50
C PHE A 25 20.79 -4.95 33.04
N THR A 26 20.85 -4.00 33.98
CA THR A 26 21.04 -2.58 33.64
C THR A 26 22.51 -2.35 33.32
N ARG A 27 22.93 -2.65 32.09
CA ARG A 27 24.06 -1.93 31.50
C ARG A 27 23.52 -0.57 31.03
N SER A 28 24.01 0.47 31.69
CA SER A 28 23.59 1.87 31.56
C SER A 28 23.37 2.32 30.12
N PHE A 29 22.10 2.58 29.77
CA PHE A 29 21.75 3.46 28.66
C PHE A 29 22.06 4.90 29.07
N ASN A 30 23.22 5.41 28.67
CA ASN A 30 23.62 6.79 28.95
C ASN A 30 22.85 7.75 28.03
N ALA A 31 21.74 8.29 28.53
CA ALA A 31 20.82 9.16 27.79
C ALA A 31 21.46 10.49 27.34
N HIS A 32 22.60 10.91 27.91
CA HIS A 32 23.31 12.13 27.51
C HIS A 32 23.99 12.07 26.14
N ARG A 33 24.07 10.90 25.49
CA ARG A 33 24.72 10.74 24.17
C ARG A 33 23.74 10.77 22.98
N LEU A 34 22.44 10.92 23.21
CA LEU A 34 21.38 10.65 22.23
C LEU A 34 20.47 11.86 21.96
N GLU A 35 21.05 13.05 21.81
CA GLU A 35 20.31 14.28 21.49
C GLU A 35 19.94 14.41 20.00
N ASN A 36 20.38 13.50 19.13
CA ASN A 36 20.21 13.66 17.69
C ASN A 36 18.99 12.88 17.15
N ARG A 37 18.10 13.59 16.43
CA ARG A 37 16.83 13.08 15.83
C ARG A 37 17.06 11.86 14.93
N LEU A 38 18.21 11.78 14.27
CA LEU A 38 18.62 10.68 13.40
C LEU A 38 18.98 9.39 14.16
N THR A 39 19.43 9.51 15.41
CA THR A 39 19.83 8.35 16.22
C THR A 39 18.61 7.61 16.77
N TRP A 40 17.55 8.33 17.12
CA TRP A 40 16.24 7.74 17.46
C TRP A 40 15.61 6.99 16.28
N CYS A 41 15.66 7.56 15.07
CA CYS A 41 15.19 6.88 13.86
C CYS A 41 16.01 5.64 13.48
N ARG A 42 17.24 5.47 13.98
CA ARG A 42 18.05 4.25 13.81
C ARG A 42 17.69 3.17 14.81
N LEU A 43 17.50 3.54 16.08
CA LEU A 43 17.14 2.63 17.17
C LEU A 43 15.72 2.09 17.06
N LEU A 44 14.78 2.87 16.50
CA LEU A 44 13.38 2.49 16.32
C LEU A 44 13.09 1.77 15.00
N ARG A 45 14.13 1.37 14.24
CA ARG A 45 13.95 0.54 13.05
C ARG A 45 13.52 -0.87 13.46
N PRO A 46 12.49 -1.45 12.81
CA PRO A 46 12.09 -2.86 13.04
C PRO A 46 13.24 -3.86 12.85
N THR A 47 14.25 -3.48 12.05
CA THR A 47 15.44 -4.28 11.75
C THR A 47 16.58 -4.11 12.76
N HIS A 48 16.54 -3.11 13.66
CA HIS A 48 17.60 -2.88 14.64
C HIS A 48 17.60 -3.99 15.71
N PRO A 49 18.76 -4.59 16.05
CA PRO A 49 18.84 -5.69 17.02
C PRO A 49 18.18 -5.35 18.36
N GLU A 50 18.35 -4.11 18.83
CA GLU A 50 17.77 -3.66 20.10
C GLU A 50 16.25 -3.44 20.03
N PHE A 51 15.68 -3.09 18.86
CA PHE A 51 14.23 -3.02 18.71
C PHE A 51 13.61 -4.42 18.77
N LYS A 52 14.30 -5.43 18.22
CA LYS A 52 13.90 -6.84 18.24
C LYS A 52 13.98 -7.50 19.62
N THR A 53 14.70 -6.90 20.57
CA THR A 53 14.75 -7.36 21.97
C THR A 53 13.79 -6.59 22.88
N MET A 54 13.18 -5.49 22.40
CA MET A 54 12.17 -4.76 23.17
C MET A 54 10.90 -5.60 23.38
N HIS A 55 10.32 -5.48 24.57
CA HIS A 55 9.04 -6.05 24.91
C HIS A 55 7.93 -5.49 23.99
N PHE A 56 6.95 -6.31 23.62
CA PHE A 56 5.89 -5.95 22.66
C PHE A 56 5.16 -4.65 23.01
N ALA A 57 4.87 -4.43 24.30
CA ALA A 57 4.27 -3.20 24.81
C ALA A 57 5.14 -1.96 24.56
N THR A 58 6.46 -2.08 24.70
CA THR A 58 7.43 -0.99 24.47
C THR A 58 7.54 -0.62 22.99
N ARG A 59 7.47 -1.62 22.09
CA ARG A 59 7.40 -1.36 20.62
C ARG A 59 6.14 -0.62 20.24
N LYS A 60 5.00 -1.02 20.81
CA LYS A 60 3.72 -0.31 20.62
C LYS A 60 3.83 1.13 21.11
N ILE A 61 4.40 1.38 22.29
CA ILE A 61 4.56 2.75 22.82
C ILE A 61 5.51 3.59 21.95
N ALA A 62 6.61 3.03 21.45
CA ALA A 62 7.52 3.75 20.57
C ALA A 62 6.89 4.11 19.21
N LEU A 63 6.10 3.21 18.63
CA LEU A 63 5.32 3.46 17.41
C LEU A 63 4.16 4.44 17.67
N LEU A 64 3.52 4.36 18.83
CA LEU A 64 2.48 5.31 19.27
C LEU A 64 3.05 6.70 19.56
N ALA A 65 4.29 6.81 20.06
CA ALA A 65 4.97 8.09 20.25
C ALA A 65 5.32 8.78 18.92
N LEU A 66 5.59 8.00 17.86
CA LEU A 66 5.68 8.51 16.49
C LEU A 66 4.31 8.96 15.96
N GLY A 67 3.24 8.19 16.26
CA GLY A 67 1.86 8.55 15.92
C GLY A 67 1.30 9.77 16.68
N ALA A 68 1.73 9.99 17.93
CA ALA A 68 1.33 11.14 18.76
C ALA A 68 1.87 12.49 18.25
N LEU A 69 2.79 12.48 17.29
CA LEU A 69 3.24 13.65 16.53
C LEU A 69 2.37 13.93 15.29
N GLY A 70 1.24 13.23 15.13
CA GLY A 70 0.13 13.64 14.26
C GLY A 70 0.26 13.26 12.78
N ILE A 71 1.11 12.30 12.43
CA ILE A 71 1.24 11.81 11.06
C ILE A 71 1.48 10.30 11.10
N PHE A 72 0.66 9.53 10.38
CA PHE A 72 0.69 8.08 10.15
C PHE A 72 0.03 7.19 11.21
N THR A 73 -0.80 6.23 10.74
CA THR A 73 -1.17 5.09 11.58
C THR A 73 0.04 4.17 11.72
N THR A 74 0.11 3.43 12.82
CA THR A 74 1.27 2.57 13.15
C THR A 74 1.59 1.51 12.09
N VAL A 75 0.61 1.19 11.23
CA VAL A 75 0.73 0.22 10.14
C VAL A 75 1.44 0.81 8.91
N ASP A 76 1.22 2.10 8.62
CA ASP A 76 1.73 2.76 7.39
C ASP A 76 3.22 3.08 7.50
N VAL A 77 3.66 3.45 8.71
CA VAL A 77 5.08 3.64 9.04
C VAL A 77 5.87 2.36 8.81
N ALA A 78 5.28 1.19 9.07
CA ALA A 78 5.96 -0.09 8.90
C ALA A 78 6.20 -0.44 7.42
N ALA A 79 5.22 -0.24 6.54
CA ALA A 79 5.37 -0.47 5.09
C ALA A 79 6.43 0.46 4.47
N ALA A 80 6.37 1.74 4.84
CA ALA A 80 7.35 2.73 4.40
C ALA A 80 8.75 2.48 4.99
N ALA A 81 8.84 2.08 6.26
CA ALA A 81 10.10 1.68 6.88
C ALA A 81 10.69 0.43 6.23
N GLU A 82 9.86 -0.52 5.80
CA GLU A 82 10.29 -1.74 5.11
C GLU A 82 10.86 -1.42 3.73
N THR A 83 10.16 -0.60 2.95
CA THR A 83 10.67 -0.05 1.68
C THR A 83 11.99 0.68 1.89
N ALA A 84 12.05 1.55 2.90
CA ALA A 84 13.22 2.35 3.20
C ALA A 84 14.42 1.54 3.72
N ALA A 85 14.16 0.42 4.40
CA ALA A 85 15.19 -0.49 4.87
C ALA A 85 15.84 -1.28 3.74
N ARG A 86 15.09 -1.55 2.65
CA ARG A 86 15.53 -2.44 1.56
C ARG A 86 16.30 -1.73 0.46
N ASP A 87 15.90 -0.53 0.05
CA ASP A 87 16.54 0.14 -1.10
C ASP A 87 16.45 1.68 -1.11
N PRO A 88 17.55 2.38 -0.78
CA PRO A 88 17.63 3.84 -0.85
C PRO A 88 17.40 4.43 -2.25
N LYS A 89 17.64 3.68 -3.33
CA LYS A 89 17.40 4.15 -4.70
C LYS A 89 15.92 4.25 -4.99
N ILE A 90 15.12 3.26 -4.55
CA ILE A 90 13.66 3.29 -4.67
C ILE A 90 13.07 4.49 -3.93
N LEU A 91 13.51 4.76 -2.70
CA LEU A 91 13.06 5.95 -1.95
C LEU A 91 13.38 7.24 -2.70
N THR A 92 14.58 7.33 -3.28
CA THR A 92 15.03 8.50 -4.03
C THR A 92 14.17 8.70 -5.28
N ALA A 93 13.88 7.62 -6.00
CA ALA A 93 13.00 7.65 -7.16
C ALA A 93 11.59 8.12 -6.78
N LEU A 94 10.97 7.48 -5.77
CA LEU A 94 9.63 7.85 -5.28
C LEU A 94 9.49 9.32 -4.88
N ARG A 95 10.52 9.91 -4.27
CA ARG A 95 10.52 11.32 -3.87
C ARG A 95 10.65 12.30 -5.02
N LYS A 96 11.27 11.88 -6.12
CA LYS A 96 11.56 12.73 -7.28
C LYS A 96 10.52 12.60 -8.38
N THR A 97 9.86 11.45 -8.50
CA THR A 97 8.86 11.18 -9.53
C THR A 97 7.55 11.92 -9.24
N PRO A 98 7.07 12.77 -10.16
CA PRO A 98 5.73 13.34 -10.07
C PRO A 98 4.66 12.26 -10.23
N LEU A 99 3.96 11.97 -9.13
CA LEU A 99 3.00 10.87 -9.01
C LEU A 99 1.56 11.42 -8.92
N LEU A 100 0.63 10.76 -9.61
CA LEU A 100 -0.81 10.95 -9.41
C LEU A 100 -1.42 9.67 -8.83
N VAL A 101 -2.17 9.77 -7.74
CA VAL A 101 -3.00 8.67 -7.21
C VAL A 101 -4.46 8.92 -7.53
N ILE A 102 -5.08 8.00 -8.24
CA ILE A 102 -6.51 7.99 -8.53
C ILE A 102 -7.20 6.97 -7.60
N GLY A 103 -8.31 7.36 -6.97
CA GLY A 103 -8.99 6.54 -5.96
C GLY A 103 -8.44 6.72 -4.53
N SER A 104 -7.74 7.82 -4.26
CA SER A 104 -7.12 8.15 -2.95
C SER A 104 -8.11 8.21 -1.78
N THR A 105 -9.40 8.49 -2.03
CA THR A 105 -10.45 8.48 -1.00
C THR A 105 -10.99 7.08 -0.71
N GLY A 106 -10.59 6.06 -1.47
CA GLY A 106 -10.92 4.65 -1.25
C GLY A 106 -10.01 3.98 -0.22
N ARG A 107 -10.30 2.71 0.11
CA ARG A 107 -9.49 1.95 1.09
C ARG A 107 -8.07 1.70 0.57
N ASN A 108 -7.93 1.24 -0.67
CA ASN A 108 -6.63 0.89 -1.25
C ASN A 108 -5.85 2.14 -1.67
N GLY A 109 -6.49 3.07 -2.40
CA GLY A 109 -5.84 4.32 -2.80
C GLY A 109 -5.42 5.21 -1.62
N GLY A 110 -6.19 5.20 -0.53
CA GLY A 110 -5.82 5.88 0.72
C GLY A 110 -4.53 5.31 1.31
N ALA A 111 -4.47 3.98 1.49
CA ALA A 111 -3.26 3.30 1.98
C ALA A 111 -2.04 3.52 1.07
N ILE A 112 -2.25 3.56 -0.26
CA ILE A 112 -1.18 3.88 -1.24
C ILE A 112 -0.68 5.32 -1.05
N THR A 113 -1.60 6.27 -0.88
CA THR A 113 -1.25 7.69 -0.67
C THR A 113 -0.49 7.86 0.64
N GLU A 114 -0.96 7.23 1.71
CA GLU A 114 -0.29 7.23 3.03
C GLU A 114 1.10 6.59 2.96
N ALA A 115 1.26 5.48 2.24
CA ALA A 115 2.56 4.84 2.05
C ALA A 115 3.55 5.75 1.27
N LEU A 116 3.08 6.48 0.25
CA LEU A 116 3.89 7.48 -0.46
C LEU A 116 4.32 8.62 0.46
N GLU A 117 3.39 9.16 1.26
CA GLU A 117 3.67 10.22 2.23
C GLU A 117 4.69 9.76 3.29
N ALA A 118 4.55 8.52 3.77
CA ALA A 118 5.43 7.93 4.78
C ALA A 118 6.87 7.74 4.29
N VAL A 119 7.09 7.55 2.99
CA VAL A 119 8.44 7.55 2.39
C VAL A 119 8.93 8.95 2.01
N GLY A 120 8.13 9.99 2.22
CA GLY A 120 8.46 11.40 1.94
C GLY A 120 8.19 11.84 0.50
N ALA A 121 7.45 11.05 -0.28
CA ALA A 121 6.93 11.50 -1.57
C ALA A 121 5.75 12.46 -1.37
N ARG A 122 5.43 13.24 -2.40
CA ARG A 122 4.33 14.21 -2.40
C ARG A 122 3.40 13.94 -3.59
N PRO A 123 2.52 12.93 -3.50
CA PRO A 123 1.63 12.61 -4.61
C PRO A 123 0.59 13.71 -4.82
N ARG A 124 0.27 13.96 -6.09
CA ARG A 124 -1.01 14.54 -6.48
C ARG A 124 -2.11 13.50 -6.29
N VAL A 125 -3.29 13.93 -5.87
CA VAL A 125 -4.44 13.05 -5.64
C VAL A 125 -5.66 13.54 -6.39
N LEU A 126 -6.22 12.68 -7.25
CA LEU A 126 -7.46 12.96 -7.97
C LEU A 126 -8.66 12.67 -7.07
N VAL A 127 -9.54 13.65 -6.89
CA VAL A 127 -10.75 13.54 -6.08
C VAL A 127 -11.96 14.07 -6.84
N ARG A 128 -13.12 13.45 -6.62
CA ARG A 128 -14.39 13.95 -7.19
C ARG A 128 -15.03 15.04 -6.35
N ASP A 129 -14.80 14.99 -5.04
CA ASP A 129 -15.33 15.94 -4.05
C ASP A 129 -14.17 16.36 -3.14
N LEU A 130 -13.72 17.61 -3.30
CA LEU A 130 -12.58 18.14 -2.57
C LEU A 130 -12.86 18.33 -1.08
N ALA A 131 -14.07 18.79 -0.73
CA ALA A 131 -14.44 19.07 0.65
C ALA A 131 -14.46 17.77 1.46
N ARG A 132 -15.18 16.75 0.96
CA ARG A 132 -15.23 15.42 1.57
C ARG A 132 -13.87 14.75 1.63
N ALA A 133 -13.03 14.94 0.61
CA ALA A 133 -11.69 14.37 0.59
C ALA A 133 -10.78 14.98 1.66
N LYS A 134 -10.81 16.30 1.83
CA LYS A 134 -10.04 17.00 2.88
C LYS A 134 -10.53 16.65 4.28
N GLU A 135 -11.84 16.57 4.48
CA GLU A 135 -12.44 16.13 5.74
C GLU A 135 -11.93 14.74 6.12
N LYS A 136 -11.99 13.78 5.18
CA LYS A 136 -11.53 12.40 5.42
C LYS A 136 -10.02 12.30 5.67
N ALA A 137 -9.21 13.09 5.00
CA ALA A 137 -7.76 13.08 5.17
C ALA A 137 -7.30 13.76 6.46
N GLY A 138 -8.14 14.60 7.06
CA GLY A 138 -7.81 15.39 8.23
C GLY A 138 -6.97 16.64 7.91
N ALA A 139 -6.97 17.59 8.85
CA ALA A 139 -6.38 18.92 8.65
C ALA A 139 -4.86 18.94 8.42
N SER A 140 -4.14 17.87 8.79
CA SER A 140 -2.68 17.76 8.64
C SER A 140 -2.24 17.24 7.26
N ALA A 141 -3.14 16.74 6.43
CA ALA A 141 -2.82 16.17 5.12
C ALA A 141 -2.51 17.25 4.08
N GLN A 142 -1.22 17.51 3.83
CA GLN A 142 -0.75 18.42 2.80
C GLN A 142 -0.53 17.68 1.48
N ARG A 143 -1.62 17.40 0.76
CA ARG A 143 -1.60 16.76 -0.56
C ARG A 143 -1.79 17.79 -1.67
N ASP A 144 -1.23 17.52 -2.85
CA ASP A 144 -1.58 18.26 -4.07
C ASP A 144 -2.93 17.72 -4.58
N TRP A 145 -4.02 18.43 -4.26
CA TRP A 145 -5.38 17.99 -4.58
C TRP A 145 -5.78 18.49 -5.97
N VAL A 146 -6.28 17.60 -6.82
CA VAL A 146 -6.92 17.98 -8.09
C VAL A 146 -8.32 17.39 -8.18
N VAL A 147 -9.27 18.20 -8.65
CA VAL A 147 -10.65 17.74 -8.86
C VAL A 147 -10.76 17.14 -10.25
N GLY A 148 -11.37 15.96 -10.33
CA GLY A 148 -11.73 15.34 -11.60
C GLY A 148 -12.35 13.95 -11.43
N ASP A 149 -12.85 13.41 -12.54
CA ASP A 149 -13.58 12.15 -12.62
C ASP A 149 -13.09 11.37 -13.84
N LEU A 150 -12.86 10.05 -13.67
CA LEU A 150 -12.47 9.17 -14.78
C LEU A 150 -13.52 9.14 -15.89
N ARG A 151 -14.79 9.43 -15.56
CA ARG A 151 -15.90 9.50 -16.51
C ARG A 151 -15.95 10.81 -17.29
N ASP A 152 -15.17 11.81 -16.89
CA ASP A 152 -15.08 13.11 -17.55
C ASP A 152 -13.65 13.30 -18.13
N PRO A 153 -13.44 13.01 -19.43
CA PRO A 153 -12.14 13.13 -20.06
C PRO A 153 -11.48 14.50 -19.92
N ALA A 154 -12.26 15.59 -19.94
CA ALA A 154 -11.72 16.95 -19.88
C ALA A 154 -11.12 17.26 -18.50
N SER A 155 -11.69 16.69 -17.44
CA SER A 155 -11.16 16.85 -16.09
C SER A 155 -9.77 16.23 -15.91
N LEU A 156 -9.45 15.18 -16.69
CA LEU A 156 -8.19 14.43 -16.57
C LEU A 156 -6.97 15.19 -17.11
N ASP A 157 -7.15 16.07 -18.10
CA ASP A 157 -6.04 16.82 -18.69
C ASP A 157 -5.34 17.72 -17.65
N SER A 158 -6.13 18.38 -16.80
CA SER A 158 -5.60 19.20 -15.71
C SER A 158 -4.90 18.37 -14.63
N ALA A 159 -5.47 17.20 -14.31
CA ALA A 159 -4.93 16.29 -13.31
C ALA A 159 -3.56 15.73 -13.69
N LEU A 160 -3.37 15.43 -14.98
CA LEU A 160 -2.17 14.79 -15.51
C LEU A 160 -1.05 15.76 -15.88
N LYS A 161 -1.27 17.08 -15.81
CA LYS A 161 -0.24 18.08 -16.11
C LYS A 161 0.99 17.90 -15.22
N GLY A 162 2.12 17.57 -15.84
CA GLY A 162 3.41 17.37 -15.17
C GLY A 162 3.54 16.05 -14.42
N VAL A 163 2.60 15.11 -14.60
CA VAL A 163 2.63 13.79 -13.99
C VAL A 163 3.46 12.84 -14.84
N GLU A 164 4.39 12.12 -14.22
CA GLU A 164 5.16 11.07 -14.90
C GLU A 164 4.57 9.69 -14.69
N VAL A 165 4.01 9.42 -13.50
CA VAL A 165 3.49 8.10 -13.14
C VAL A 165 2.12 8.22 -12.48
N VAL A 166 1.18 7.39 -12.92
CA VAL A 166 -0.16 7.29 -12.35
C VAL A 166 -0.28 5.97 -11.59
N ILE A 167 -0.82 6.01 -10.37
CA ILE A 167 -1.30 4.83 -9.65
C ILE A 167 -2.83 4.89 -9.66
N ASN A 168 -3.47 4.04 -10.47
CA ASN A 168 -4.91 3.92 -10.56
C ASN A 168 -5.42 2.84 -9.60
N ALA A 169 -6.02 3.27 -8.50
CA ALA A 169 -6.72 2.41 -7.54
C ALA A 169 -8.23 2.72 -7.48
N ALA A 170 -8.78 3.42 -8.48
CA ALA A 170 -10.21 3.60 -8.59
C ALA A 170 -10.90 2.29 -8.93
N ALA A 171 -12.01 2.05 -8.25
CA ALA A 171 -12.96 0.99 -8.53
C ALA A 171 -14.32 1.46 -8.04
N THR A 172 -15.38 1.02 -8.69
CA THR A 172 -16.74 1.21 -8.22
C THR A 172 -17.29 -0.09 -7.65
N SER A 173 -18.13 0.02 -6.62
CA SER A 173 -18.96 -1.10 -6.14
C SER A 173 -20.35 -1.08 -6.77
N GLN A 174 -20.67 -0.05 -7.56
CA GLN A 174 -21.94 0.01 -8.27
C GLN A 174 -21.84 -0.87 -9.51
N MET A 175 -22.82 -1.75 -9.67
CA MET A 175 -22.85 -2.70 -10.78
C MET A 175 -23.82 -2.25 -11.89
N GLN A 176 -24.59 -1.19 -11.65
CA GLN A 176 -25.58 -0.60 -12.54
C GLN A 176 -25.65 0.92 -12.34
N GLY A 177 -26.21 1.65 -13.31
CA GLY A 177 -26.33 3.11 -13.30
C GLY A 177 -25.10 3.84 -13.86
N ASP A 178 -25.10 5.17 -13.79
CA ASP A 178 -24.11 6.03 -14.46
C ASP A 178 -22.70 6.00 -13.85
N ASN A 179 -22.52 5.25 -12.77
CA ASN A 179 -21.26 5.07 -12.07
C ASN A 179 -20.93 3.57 -11.90
N ASP A 180 -21.43 2.74 -12.82
CA ASP A 180 -21.17 1.31 -12.88
C ASP A 180 -19.75 0.97 -13.35
N THR A 181 -19.43 -0.33 -13.37
CA THR A 181 -18.11 -0.83 -13.77
C THR A 181 -17.77 -0.56 -15.23
N ALA A 182 -18.77 -0.41 -16.11
CA ALA A 182 -18.50 -0.08 -17.50
C ALA A 182 -18.06 1.38 -17.63
N ALA A 183 -18.74 2.30 -16.94
CA ALA A 183 -18.41 3.72 -16.92
C ALA A 183 -17.09 4.01 -16.21
N VAL A 184 -16.88 3.42 -15.02
CA VAL A 184 -15.72 3.74 -14.17
C VAL A 184 -14.49 2.91 -14.50
N ASP A 185 -14.62 1.58 -14.58
CA ASP A 185 -13.46 0.72 -14.76
C ASP A 185 -13.06 0.66 -16.23
N ARG A 186 -13.99 0.35 -17.14
CA ARG A 186 -13.67 0.18 -18.57
C ARG A 186 -13.47 1.50 -19.30
N GLU A 187 -14.50 2.34 -19.34
CA GLU A 187 -14.46 3.61 -20.07
C GLU A 187 -13.58 4.64 -19.34
N GLY A 188 -13.64 4.68 -18.01
CA GLY A 188 -12.73 5.51 -17.22
C GLY A 188 -11.25 5.19 -17.44
N THR A 189 -10.89 3.91 -17.62
CA THR A 189 -9.51 3.54 -17.99
C THR A 189 -9.17 3.97 -19.42
N ARG A 190 -10.11 3.88 -20.36
CA ARG A 190 -9.93 4.40 -21.73
C ARG A 190 -9.64 5.91 -21.73
N ASN A 191 -10.43 6.67 -20.97
CA ASN A 191 -10.27 8.11 -20.80
C ASN A 191 -8.92 8.45 -20.16
N LEU A 192 -8.55 7.73 -19.10
CA LEU A 192 -7.26 7.88 -18.44
C LEU A 192 -6.11 7.61 -19.41
N VAL A 193 -6.14 6.52 -20.15
CA VAL A 193 -5.09 6.17 -21.12
C VAL A 193 -4.98 7.26 -22.20
N ALA A 194 -6.10 7.73 -22.75
CA ALA A 194 -6.10 8.79 -23.75
C ALA A 194 -5.50 10.10 -23.22
N ALA A 195 -5.88 10.53 -22.02
CA ALA A 195 -5.35 11.73 -21.38
C ALA A 195 -3.87 11.57 -20.98
N ALA A 196 -3.49 10.39 -20.49
CA ALA A 196 -2.12 10.05 -20.11
C ALA A 196 -1.16 10.12 -21.31
N LYS A 197 -1.59 9.64 -22.49
CA LYS A 197 -0.84 9.80 -23.73
C LYS A 197 -0.60 11.26 -24.08
N ARG A 198 -1.65 12.09 -24.03
CA ARG A 198 -1.54 13.53 -24.31
C ARG A 198 -0.61 14.25 -23.34
N ALA A 199 -0.65 13.87 -22.06
CA ALA A 199 0.15 14.46 -20.99
C ALA A 199 1.60 13.95 -20.94
N GLY A 200 1.95 12.90 -21.70
CA GLY A 200 3.29 12.31 -21.69
C GLY A 200 3.59 11.49 -20.42
N VAL A 201 2.56 10.90 -19.81
CA VAL A 201 2.73 9.97 -18.69
C VAL A 201 3.56 8.77 -19.15
N LYS A 202 4.57 8.42 -18.35
CA LYS A 202 5.53 7.37 -18.65
C LYS A 202 5.05 6.01 -18.19
N ARG A 203 4.35 5.94 -17.05
CA ARG A 203 3.90 4.67 -16.45
C ARG A 203 2.54 4.76 -15.79
N ILE A 204 1.74 3.70 -15.88
CA ILE A 204 0.51 3.51 -15.11
C ILE A 204 0.58 2.19 -14.32
N VAL A 205 0.48 2.29 -12.99
CA VAL A 205 0.25 1.15 -12.10
C VAL A 205 -1.26 1.01 -11.90
N PHE A 206 -1.84 -0.14 -12.22
CA PHE A 206 -3.27 -0.38 -12.14
C PHE A 206 -3.62 -1.48 -11.15
N ILE A 207 -4.46 -1.17 -10.17
CA ILE A 207 -4.93 -2.13 -9.16
C ILE A 207 -6.27 -2.72 -9.63
N THR A 208 -6.28 -4.02 -9.92
CA THR A 208 -7.48 -4.76 -10.35
C THR A 208 -7.86 -5.84 -9.35
N GLY A 209 -7.92 -7.11 -9.75
CA GLY A 209 -8.22 -8.24 -8.89
C GLY A 209 -7.90 -9.59 -9.53
N MET A 210 -7.53 -10.56 -8.71
CA MET A 210 -7.14 -11.91 -9.17
C MET A 210 -8.21 -12.64 -10.01
N SER A 211 -9.49 -12.33 -9.80
CA SER A 211 -10.62 -13.04 -10.41
C SER A 211 -10.94 -12.57 -11.83
N VAL A 212 -10.24 -11.55 -12.35
CA VAL A 212 -10.53 -10.95 -13.66
C VAL A 212 -10.44 -11.97 -14.80
N TYR A 213 -9.52 -12.95 -14.73
CA TYR A 213 -9.38 -14.05 -15.71
C TYR A 213 -9.86 -15.41 -15.20
N SER A 214 -10.28 -15.49 -13.94
CA SER A 214 -10.80 -16.72 -13.32
C SER A 214 -11.90 -16.37 -12.33
N PRO A 215 -13.06 -15.89 -12.83
CA PRO A 215 -14.18 -15.61 -11.96
C PRO A 215 -14.62 -16.91 -11.29
N PRO A 216 -14.97 -16.88 -9.99
CA PRO A 216 -15.51 -18.07 -9.33
C PRO A 216 -16.77 -18.58 -10.03
N PRO A 217 -17.02 -19.90 -10.00
CA PRO A 217 -18.25 -20.47 -10.56
C PRO A 217 -19.47 -19.88 -9.83
N ASN A 218 -20.59 -19.79 -10.55
CA ASN A 218 -21.89 -19.32 -10.02
C ASN A 218 -21.90 -17.87 -9.50
N MET A 219 -20.95 -17.03 -9.93
CA MET A 219 -21.01 -15.60 -9.64
C MET A 219 -22.25 -14.96 -10.30
N PRO A 220 -23.00 -14.09 -9.59
CA PRO A 220 -24.15 -13.41 -10.18
C PRO A 220 -23.76 -12.57 -11.41
N PRO A 221 -24.66 -12.39 -12.41
CA PRO A 221 -24.34 -11.67 -13.64
C PRO A 221 -23.69 -10.28 -13.46
N PRO A 222 -24.10 -9.45 -12.48
CA PRO A 222 -23.43 -8.16 -12.25
C PRO A 222 -21.95 -8.30 -11.88
N PHE A 223 -21.55 -9.35 -11.14
CA PHE A 223 -20.14 -9.61 -10.82
C PHE A 223 -19.36 -10.11 -12.03
N LEU A 224 -19.97 -10.98 -12.85
CA LEU A 224 -19.36 -11.42 -14.10
C LEU A 224 -19.09 -10.24 -15.04
N LYS A 225 -20.05 -9.29 -15.14
CA LYS A 225 -19.86 -8.03 -15.86
C LYS A 225 -18.69 -7.22 -15.29
N ALA A 226 -18.62 -7.04 -13.97
CA ALA A 226 -17.52 -6.31 -13.32
C ALA A 226 -16.13 -6.92 -13.64
N PHE A 227 -16.02 -8.25 -13.62
CA PHE A 227 -14.78 -8.94 -14.00
C PHE A 227 -14.45 -8.74 -15.49
N ALA A 228 -15.46 -8.78 -16.37
CA ALA A 228 -15.27 -8.54 -17.79
C ALA A 228 -14.84 -7.08 -18.08
N ASP A 229 -15.46 -6.10 -17.43
CA ASP A 229 -15.11 -4.68 -17.58
C ASP A 229 -13.69 -4.39 -17.10
N LYS A 230 -13.28 -4.95 -15.95
CA LYS A 230 -11.88 -4.87 -15.49
C LYS A 230 -10.91 -5.58 -16.41
N ARG A 231 -11.29 -6.73 -16.99
CA ARG A 231 -10.46 -7.44 -17.97
C ARG A 231 -10.21 -6.57 -19.20
N GLU A 232 -11.24 -5.91 -19.68
CA GLU A 232 -11.14 -5.01 -20.82
C GLU A 232 -10.30 -3.77 -20.49
N ALA A 233 -10.44 -3.21 -19.28
CA ALA A 233 -9.59 -2.13 -18.79
C ALA A 233 -8.10 -2.52 -18.77
N GLU A 234 -7.76 -3.74 -18.34
CA GLU A 234 -6.39 -4.25 -18.38
C GLU A 234 -5.86 -4.36 -19.81
N LYS A 235 -6.68 -4.83 -20.76
CA LYS A 235 -6.29 -4.89 -22.18
C LYS A 235 -6.07 -3.50 -22.77
N ILE A 236 -6.97 -2.55 -22.51
CA ILE A 236 -6.86 -1.16 -22.96
C ILE A 236 -5.52 -0.56 -22.48
N LEU A 237 -5.16 -0.81 -21.22
CA LEU A 237 -3.89 -0.36 -20.67
C LEU A 237 -2.70 -1.07 -21.33
N ALA A 238 -2.75 -2.40 -21.44
CA ALA A 238 -1.65 -3.18 -22.02
C ALA A 238 -1.40 -2.84 -23.50
N SER A 239 -2.45 -2.57 -24.27
CA SER A 239 -2.35 -2.15 -25.68
C SER A 239 -2.10 -0.65 -25.86
N SER A 240 -1.93 0.11 -24.78
CA SER A 240 -1.82 1.57 -24.87
C SER A 240 -0.48 2.03 -25.42
N GLY A 241 0.60 1.27 -25.24
CA GLY A 241 1.96 1.74 -25.48
C GLY A 241 2.53 2.65 -24.38
N ILE A 242 1.76 2.91 -23.31
CA ILE A 242 2.29 3.47 -22.06
C ILE A 242 2.85 2.30 -21.24
N GLU A 243 3.96 2.52 -20.55
CA GLU A 243 4.50 1.51 -19.65
C GLU A 243 3.47 1.17 -18.56
N TYR A 244 3.25 -0.11 -18.26
CA TYR A 244 2.22 -0.48 -17.29
C TYR A 244 2.67 -1.52 -16.27
N VAL A 245 2.04 -1.49 -15.09
CA VAL A 245 2.11 -2.58 -14.11
C VAL A 245 0.71 -2.88 -13.63
N THR A 246 0.21 -4.08 -13.89
CA THR A 246 -1.12 -4.50 -13.41
C THR A 246 -0.95 -5.38 -12.18
N LEU A 247 -1.46 -4.89 -11.04
CA LEU A 247 -1.47 -5.63 -9.78
C LEU A 247 -2.85 -6.28 -9.61
N ARG A 248 -2.90 -7.60 -9.56
CA ARG A 248 -4.11 -8.40 -9.33
C ARG A 248 -4.12 -8.93 -7.90
N PRO A 249 -4.48 -8.12 -6.89
CA PRO A 249 -4.45 -8.58 -5.51
C PRO A 249 -5.43 -9.75 -5.30
N THR A 250 -5.03 -10.65 -4.40
CA THR A 250 -5.92 -11.63 -3.76
C THR A 250 -6.79 -10.94 -2.68
N GLY A 251 -7.42 -11.68 -1.76
CA GLY A 251 -8.33 -11.09 -0.77
C GLY A 251 -7.65 -10.01 0.10
N ILE A 252 -8.09 -8.76 0.05
CA ILE A 252 -7.39 -7.65 0.72
C ILE A 252 -7.89 -7.47 2.16
N LEU A 253 -7.01 -7.66 3.14
CA LEU A 253 -7.32 -7.53 4.56
C LEU A 253 -6.67 -6.31 5.20
N ALA A 254 -7.29 -5.78 6.26
CA ALA A 254 -6.66 -4.78 7.12
C ALA A 254 -5.74 -5.48 8.13
N ARG A 255 -4.44 -5.54 7.84
CA ARG A 255 -3.42 -6.18 8.69
C ARG A 255 -2.12 -5.36 8.70
N PRO A 256 -1.25 -5.52 9.70
CA PRO A 256 0.04 -4.85 9.74
C PRO A 256 0.90 -5.18 8.51
N ALA A 257 1.67 -4.21 8.03
CA ALA A 257 2.64 -4.41 6.97
C ALA A 257 3.83 -5.24 7.46
N GLY A 258 4.52 -5.90 6.53
CA GLY A 258 5.84 -6.48 6.79
C GLY A 258 5.83 -7.78 7.60
N ALA A 259 4.67 -8.26 8.04
CA ALA A 259 4.58 -9.46 8.86
C ALA A 259 4.82 -10.75 8.05
N TRP A 260 4.27 -10.81 6.84
CA TRP A 260 4.21 -12.04 6.04
C TRP A 260 4.85 -11.85 4.66
N LYS A 261 5.43 -12.91 4.14
CA LYS A 261 6.15 -12.90 2.86
C LYS A 261 5.17 -12.59 1.73
N ILE A 262 5.49 -11.54 0.96
CA ILE A 262 4.77 -11.19 -0.27
C ILE A 262 5.21 -12.16 -1.37
N THR A 263 4.22 -12.75 -2.04
CA THR A 263 4.43 -13.67 -3.17
C THR A 263 3.73 -13.11 -4.38
N LEU A 264 4.41 -13.20 -5.52
CA LEU A 264 3.86 -12.86 -6.80
C LEU A 264 3.64 -14.11 -7.65
N ALA A 265 2.56 -14.16 -8.42
CA ALA A 265 2.35 -15.21 -9.42
C ALA A 265 2.21 -14.60 -10.81
N ALA A 266 2.98 -15.13 -11.76
CA ALA A 266 2.98 -14.71 -13.15
C ALA A 266 1.74 -15.21 -13.92
N SER A 267 1.08 -16.28 -13.44
CA SER A 267 -0.12 -16.80 -14.08
C SER A 267 -1.21 -15.73 -14.14
N PRO A 268 -1.90 -15.56 -15.28
CA PRO A 268 -3.02 -14.63 -15.34
C PRO A 268 -4.21 -15.10 -14.50
N THR A 269 -4.26 -16.40 -14.18
CA THR A 269 -5.34 -17.04 -13.45
C THR A 269 -4.91 -17.40 -12.03
N TYR A 270 -5.73 -17.06 -11.04
CA TYR A 270 -5.61 -17.56 -9.68
C TYR A 270 -6.78 -18.49 -9.37
N LYS A 271 -6.49 -19.76 -9.07
CA LYS A 271 -7.51 -20.71 -8.60
C LYS A 271 -7.30 -20.94 -7.12
N PRO A 272 -8.12 -20.31 -6.25
CA PRO A 272 -7.95 -20.50 -4.82
C PRO A 272 -8.24 -21.95 -4.43
N THR A 273 -7.46 -22.51 -3.51
CA THR A 273 -7.75 -23.85 -2.96
C THR A 273 -9.04 -23.85 -2.15
N VAL A 274 -9.62 -25.03 -1.87
CA VAL A 274 -10.83 -25.14 -1.02
C VAL A 274 -10.57 -24.56 0.38
N GLU A 275 -9.37 -24.76 0.91
CA GLU A 275 -8.93 -24.19 2.18
C GLU A 275 -8.91 -22.65 2.13
N GLU A 276 -8.32 -22.06 1.08
CA GLU A 276 -8.31 -20.61 0.87
C GLU A 276 -9.71 -20.01 0.74
N GLN A 277 -10.62 -20.73 0.08
CA GLN A 277 -12.01 -20.30 -0.05
C GLN A 277 -12.73 -20.33 1.29
N THR A 278 -12.51 -21.36 2.10
CA THR A 278 -13.12 -21.52 3.42
C THR A 278 -12.69 -20.41 4.37
N MET A 279 -11.40 -20.06 4.36
CA MET A 279 -10.83 -19.02 5.23
C MET A 279 -11.28 -17.59 4.87
N ARG A 280 -11.92 -17.39 3.71
CA ARG A 280 -12.51 -16.11 3.27
C ARG A 280 -13.95 -15.91 3.75
N ALA A 281 -14.55 -16.89 4.42
CA ALA A 281 -15.91 -16.77 4.93
C ALA A 281 -16.02 -15.67 6.01
N PRO A 282 -17.14 -14.94 6.08
CA PRO A 282 -17.37 -14.01 7.17
C PRO A 282 -17.25 -14.71 8.54
N GLY A 283 -16.51 -14.11 9.48
CA GLY A 283 -16.35 -14.62 10.84
C GLY A 283 -15.21 -15.64 11.03
N THR A 284 -14.50 -16.05 9.97
CA THR A 284 -13.39 -17.01 10.06
C THR A 284 -12.00 -16.36 10.03
N LEU A 285 -11.92 -15.03 10.11
CA LEU A 285 -10.64 -14.34 10.02
C LEU A 285 -9.81 -14.53 11.30
N PRO A 286 -8.57 -15.02 11.21
CA PRO A 286 -7.70 -15.14 12.36
C PRO A 286 -7.26 -13.76 12.87
N PRO A 287 -6.87 -13.64 14.16
CA PRO A 287 -6.39 -12.40 14.76
C PRO A 287 -5.32 -11.70 13.90
N PRO A 288 -5.20 -10.36 13.87
CA PRO A 288 -4.31 -9.64 12.96
C PRO A 288 -2.83 -10.01 12.99
N ASP A 289 -2.36 -10.58 14.10
CA ASP A 289 -1.00 -11.04 14.37
C ASP A 289 -0.74 -12.52 14.04
N ALA A 290 -1.78 -13.30 13.73
CA ALA A 290 -1.66 -14.65 13.21
C ALA A 290 -1.26 -14.66 11.71
N PRO A 291 -0.82 -15.81 11.15
CA PRO A 291 -0.69 -15.96 9.71
C PRO A 291 -1.98 -15.55 8.98
N PRO A 292 -1.89 -14.83 7.86
CA PRO A 292 -3.06 -14.44 7.11
C PRO A 292 -3.67 -15.71 6.50
N PRO A 293 -4.99 -15.75 6.30
CA PRO A 293 -5.60 -16.74 5.42
C PRO A 293 -4.83 -16.84 4.10
N ALA A 294 -4.58 -18.05 3.63
CA ALA A 294 -3.99 -18.24 2.31
C ALA A 294 -4.85 -17.56 1.23
N GLY A 295 -4.21 -17.07 0.17
CA GLY A 295 -4.88 -16.30 -0.86
C GLY A 295 -5.43 -14.95 -0.36
N THR A 296 -4.75 -14.32 0.60
CA THR A 296 -5.03 -12.94 1.02
C THR A 296 -3.76 -12.09 1.03
N ILE A 297 -3.93 -10.78 1.07
CA ILE A 297 -2.86 -9.81 1.22
C ILE A 297 -3.27 -8.68 2.16
N ALA A 298 -2.36 -8.28 3.04
CA ALA A 298 -2.50 -7.09 3.85
C ALA A 298 -2.52 -5.86 2.95
N ARG A 299 -3.46 -4.94 3.19
CA ARG A 299 -3.61 -3.72 2.40
C ARG A 299 -2.36 -2.86 2.38
N ALA A 300 -1.63 -2.82 3.49
CA ALA A 300 -0.39 -2.06 3.58
C ALA A 300 0.75 -2.69 2.77
N ASP A 301 0.81 -4.02 2.69
CA ASP A 301 1.76 -4.72 1.82
C ASP A 301 1.38 -4.56 0.33
N LEU A 302 0.08 -4.55 -0.01
CA LEU A 302 -0.37 -4.19 -1.36
C LEU A 302 0.02 -2.74 -1.71
N ALA A 303 -0.12 -1.81 -0.76
CA ALA A 303 0.30 -0.42 -0.94
C ALA A 303 1.81 -0.32 -1.18
N GLU A 304 2.61 -1.08 -0.43
CA GLU A 304 4.06 -1.18 -0.66
C GLU A 304 4.37 -1.65 -2.09
N VAL A 305 3.77 -2.76 -2.53
CA VAL A 305 3.98 -3.29 -3.88
C VAL A 305 3.59 -2.25 -4.94
N ALA A 306 2.48 -1.54 -4.74
CA ALA A 306 2.00 -0.51 -5.66
C ALA A 306 2.98 0.67 -5.78
N ILE A 307 3.48 1.22 -4.67
CA ILE A 307 4.41 2.34 -4.72
C ILE A 307 5.76 1.91 -5.30
N VAL A 308 6.28 0.75 -4.91
CA VAL A 308 7.57 0.27 -5.41
C VAL A 308 7.48 -0.06 -6.90
N ALA A 309 6.40 -0.70 -7.36
CA ALA A 309 6.15 -0.95 -8.78
C ALA A 309 6.08 0.32 -9.63
N ALA A 310 5.68 1.45 -9.03
CA ALA A 310 5.63 2.74 -9.72
C ALA A 310 7.02 3.21 -10.19
N VAL A 311 8.11 2.72 -9.59
CA VAL A 311 9.50 3.14 -9.92
C VAL A 311 10.47 1.99 -10.19
N GLU A 312 10.10 0.73 -9.88
CA GLU A 312 10.92 -0.45 -10.12
C GLU A 312 10.98 -0.78 -11.62
N PRO A 313 12.15 -0.72 -12.28
CA PRO A 313 12.25 -1.01 -13.71
C PRO A 313 11.91 -2.46 -14.09
N ARG A 314 12.18 -3.43 -13.19
CA ARG A 314 11.88 -4.85 -13.44
C ARG A 314 10.38 -5.18 -13.45
N ALA A 315 9.54 -4.25 -12.99
CA ALA A 315 8.08 -4.41 -12.99
C ALA A 315 7.41 -3.97 -14.29
N ARG A 316 8.15 -3.31 -15.21
CA ARG A 316 7.61 -2.72 -16.44
C ARG A 316 6.85 -3.73 -17.31
N ASN A 317 5.73 -3.29 -17.87
CA ASN A 317 4.88 -4.02 -18.82
C ASN A 317 4.54 -5.44 -18.36
N ARG A 318 4.11 -5.57 -17.11
CA ARG A 318 3.78 -6.85 -16.51
C ARG A 318 2.47 -6.81 -15.75
N ALA A 319 1.77 -7.93 -15.78
CA ALA A 319 0.62 -8.19 -14.92
C ALA A 319 0.91 -9.38 -13.99
N PHE A 320 0.74 -9.20 -12.69
CA PHE A 320 0.95 -10.30 -11.75
C PHE A 320 -0.05 -10.28 -10.59
N ILE A 321 -0.34 -11.47 -10.09
CA ILE A 321 -1.14 -11.66 -8.88
C ILE A 321 -0.27 -11.32 -7.68
N VAL A 322 -0.83 -10.58 -6.74
CA VAL A 322 -0.15 -10.22 -5.49
C VAL A 322 -0.85 -10.90 -4.31
N THR A 323 -0.12 -11.71 -3.56
CA THR A 323 -0.62 -12.48 -2.42
C THR A 323 0.40 -12.56 -1.29
N GLN A 324 0.05 -13.21 -0.19
CA GLN A 324 0.95 -13.50 0.91
C GLN A 324 1.01 -15.00 1.20
N ALA A 325 2.22 -15.48 1.51
CA ALA A 325 2.41 -16.79 2.11
C ALA A 325 2.22 -16.71 3.63
N ALA A 326 1.91 -17.84 4.26
CA ALA A 326 1.89 -17.97 5.72
C ALA A 326 3.28 -17.88 6.36
N GLU A 327 4.34 -17.87 5.55
CA GLU A 327 5.72 -17.70 5.98
C GLU A 327 5.98 -16.27 6.48
N PRO A 328 6.67 -16.08 7.62
CA PRO A 328 7.11 -14.76 8.04
C PRO A 328 7.96 -14.08 6.97
N ARG A 329 7.83 -12.76 6.83
CA ARG A 329 8.49 -12.00 5.75
C ARG A 329 10.02 -12.10 5.78
N GLY A 330 10.60 -12.12 6.99
CA GLY A 330 12.06 -12.18 7.17
C GLY A 330 12.79 -11.13 6.33
N ASN A 331 13.89 -11.53 5.69
CA ASN A 331 14.64 -10.69 4.75
C ASN A 331 14.19 -10.87 3.28
N ALA A 332 13.08 -11.57 3.03
CA ALA A 332 12.66 -11.86 1.67
C ALA A 332 12.24 -10.58 0.94
N ASP A 333 12.87 -10.31 -0.20
CA ASP A 333 12.46 -9.27 -1.13
C ASP A 333 11.59 -9.87 -2.23
N TRP A 334 10.35 -9.38 -2.34
CA TRP A 334 9.45 -9.86 -3.37
C TRP A 334 9.92 -9.43 -4.76
N ARG A 335 10.74 -8.37 -4.86
CA ARG A 335 11.28 -7.87 -6.14
C ARG A 335 12.19 -8.90 -6.81
N ASP A 336 12.86 -9.76 -6.05
CA ASP A 336 13.69 -10.85 -6.58
C ASP A 336 12.85 -11.87 -7.38
N GLN A 337 11.53 -11.92 -7.12
CA GLN A 337 10.62 -12.76 -7.89
C GLN A 337 10.40 -12.21 -9.31
N LEU A 338 10.54 -10.90 -9.52
CA LEU A 338 10.41 -10.28 -10.85
C LEU A 338 11.48 -10.80 -11.82
N GLU A 339 12.68 -11.15 -11.36
CA GLU A 339 13.74 -11.69 -12.23
C GLU A 339 13.38 -13.05 -12.81
N LYS A 340 12.54 -13.80 -12.09
CA LYS A 340 12.11 -15.15 -12.46
C LYS A 340 10.79 -15.15 -13.22
N MET A 341 10.14 -13.99 -13.35
CA MET A 341 8.90 -13.89 -14.11
C MET A 341 9.18 -13.88 -15.61
N PRO A 342 8.36 -14.57 -16.41
CA PRO A 342 8.41 -14.43 -17.86
C PRO A 342 8.22 -12.96 -18.25
N SER A 343 8.96 -12.51 -19.28
CA SER A 343 8.56 -11.33 -20.04
C SER A 343 7.34 -11.69 -20.87
N ASP A 344 6.29 -10.87 -20.80
CA ASP A 344 5.12 -10.99 -21.67
C ASP A 344 5.49 -10.86 -23.16
#